data_AF-A0A2P6VMJ9-F1
#
_entry.id   AF-A0A2P6VMJ9-F1
#
_cell.length_a   1.000
_cell.length_b   1.000
_cell.length_c   1.000
_cell.angle_alpha   90.00
_cell.angle_beta   90.00
_cell.angle_gamma   90.00
#
_symmetry.space_group_name_H-M   'P 1'
#
loop_
_entity.id
_entity.type
_entity.pdbx_description
1 polymer ?
#
loop_
_entity_poly.entity_id
_entity_poly.type
_entity_poly.pdbx_seq_one_letter_code
_entity_poly.pdbx_strand_id
1 'polypeptide(L)'
;MPGTKPACFDAACGRQKDALLIVSLVVPILAAAAVAAYLLRPPPQSSLDEGLLFEDQETGTLFEAPPGAAPERDRRGELAFRAVSWTPWPVEEEAEGERLRLEVGTVRQLQKRTFVFEKVLPQPSQLVVCTLERPLGIVFEEDARRKRAVVADFAPGGHAEQVTKRAALNPALAASSPLRGDVLRACTATNIVYQPAALAFGAQLPKRTIVVYGADGQTWPQVAAALRKGLVADGPVTLVLERRLQPGSSGSGVAAAARGGA
;
A
#
# COMPACT_ATOMS: atom_id res chain seq x y z
N MET A 1 -25.84 29.52 -53.36
CA MET A 1 -24.57 29.44 -54.11
C MET A 1 -23.43 29.79 -53.16
N PRO A 2 -22.47 28.89 -52.89
CA PRO A 2 -21.33 29.20 -52.05
C PRO A 2 -20.41 30.18 -52.77
N GLY A 3 -20.22 31.37 -52.20
CA GLY A 3 -19.34 32.40 -52.74
C GLY A 3 -17.90 31.92 -52.76
N THR A 4 -17.33 31.81 -53.96
CA THR A 4 -15.91 31.52 -54.17
C THR A 4 -15.08 32.65 -53.54
N LYS A 5 -14.31 32.31 -52.51
CA LYS A 5 -13.36 33.25 -51.87
C LYS A 5 -12.36 33.74 -52.94
N PRO A 6 -12.02 35.04 -52.97
CA PRO A 6 -11.07 35.56 -53.95
C PRO A 6 -9.71 34.87 -53.79
N ALA A 7 -9.21 34.30 -54.88
CA ALA A 7 -7.87 33.75 -54.94
C ALA A 7 -6.87 34.91 -55.01
N CYS A 8 -6.05 35.05 -53.96
CA CYS A 8 -4.95 36.00 -53.92
C CYS A 8 -3.74 35.46 -54.70
N PHE A 9 -3.21 36.27 -55.62
CA PHE A 9 -2.04 35.91 -56.45
C PHE A 9 -0.86 36.88 -56.31
N ASP A 10 -0.90 37.84 -55.39
CA ASP A 10 0.21 38.77 -55.16
C ASP A 10 1.11 38.33 -53.99
N ALA A 11 2.39 38.71 -54.06
CA ALA A 11 3.40 38.38 -53.05
C ALA A 11 3.12 39.04 -51.67
N ALA A 12 2.25 40.05 -51.63
CA ALA A 12 1.80 40.69 -50.40
C ALA A 12 0.76 39.82 -49.69
N CYS A 13 -0.25 39.29 -50.40
CA CYS A 13 -1.25 38.40 -49.79
C CYS A 13 -0.68 37.01 -49.49
N GLY A 14 0.31 36.53 -50.25
CA GLY A 14 1.07 35.31 -49.91
C GLY A 14 1.71 35.42 -48.51
N ARG A 15 2.44 36.52 -48.25
CA ARG A 15 3.05 36.77 -46.93
C ARG A 15 2.05 36.89 -45.79
N GLN A 16 0.87 37.47 -46.03
CA GLN A 16 -0.19 37.53 -45.01
C GLN A 16 -0.79 36.16 -44.71
N LYS A 17 -0.99 35.31 -45.72
CA LYS A 17 -1.46 33.93 -45.52
C LYS A 17 -0.43 33.08 -44.79
N ASP A 18 0.84 33.21 -45.14
CA ASP A 18 1.92 32.49 -44.47
C ASP A 18 2.06 32.92 -43.01
N ALA A 19 1.97 34.23 -42.73
CA ALA A 19 1.97 34.75 -41.36
C ALA A 19 0.77 34.23 -40.55
N LEU A 20 -0.43 34.23 -41.13
CA LEU A 20 -1.63 33.68 -40.47
C LEU A 20 -1.51 32.17 -40.23
N LEU A 21 -0.95 31.43 -41.17
CA LEU A 21 -0.75 29.98 -41.05
C LEU A 21 0.27 29.68 -39.95
N ILE A 22 1.40 30.40 -39.92
CA ILE A 22 2.42 30.28 -38.87
C ILE A 22 1.80 30.60 -37.50
N VAL A 23 1.07 31.71 -37.36
CA VAL A 23 0.42 32.07 -36.09
C VAL A 23 -0.60 31.00 -35.68
N SER A 24 -1.40 30.48 -36.62
CA SER A 24 -2.41 29.47 -36.35
C SER A 24 -1.84 28.12 -35.90
N LEU A 25 -0.61 27.79 -36.30
CA LEU A 25 0.08 26.55 -35.92
C LEU A 25 0.92 26.73 -34.65
N VAL A 26 1.66 27.83 -34.54
CA VAL A 26 2.64 28.04 -33.46
C VAL A 26 1.95 28.36 -32.14
N VAL A 27 0.89 29.19 -32.14
CA VAL A 27 0.19 29.58 -30.91
C VAL A 27 -0.41 28.38 -30.16
N PRO A 28 -1.17 27.45 -30.78
CA PRO A 28 -1.69 26.29 -30.06
C PRO A 28 -0.60 25.33 -29.61
N ILE A 29 0.49 25.18 -30.36
CA ILE A 29 1.63 24.34 -29.94
C ILE A 29 2.31 24.93 -28.70
N LEU A 30 2.57 26.24 -28.68
CA LEU A 30 3.15 26.91 -27.51
C LEU A 30 2.21 26.89 -26.31
N ALA A 31 0.90 27.07 -26.51
CA ALA A 31 -0.08 26.96 -25.45
C ALA A 31 -0.13 25.54 -24.87
N ALA A 32 -0.15 24.51 -25.72
CA ALA A 32 -0.10 23.12 -25.28
C ALA A 32 1.20 22.79 -24.53
N ALA A 33 2.35 23.28 -25.02
CA ALA A 33 3.63 23.12 -24.34
C ALA A 33 3.68 23.84 -22.99
N ALA A 34 3.10 25.04 -22.87
CA ALA A 34 3.02 25.77 -21.62
C ALA A 34 2.10 25.07 -20.60
N VAL A 35 0.96 24.53 -21.04
CA VAL A 35 0.07 23.74 -20.19
C VAL A 35 0.76 22.45 -19.74
N ALA A 36 1.43 21.73 -20.65
CA ALA A 36 2.20 20.55 -20.29
C ALA A 36 3.33 20.88 -19.30
N ALA A 37 4.05 21.98 -19.51
CA ALA A 37 5.10 22.44 -18.60
C ALA A 37 4.56 22.86 -17.23
N TYR A 38 3.35 23.43 -17.16
CA TYR A 38 2.69 23.76 -15.90
C TYR A 38 2.23 22.51 -15.15
N LEU A 39 1.62 21.54 -15.84
CA LEU A 39 1.16 20.27 -15.25
C LEU A 39 2.32 19.35 -14.83
N LEU A 40 3.44 19.41 -15.54
CA LEU A 40 4.65 18.64 -15.25
C LEU A 40 5.63 19.42 -14.36
N ARG A 41 5.28 20.62 -13.90
CA ARG A 41 6.14 21.40 -13.01
C ARG A 41 6.26 20.62 -11.70
N PRO A 42 7.49 20.32 -11.23
CA PRO A 42 7.65 19.73 -9.91
C PRO A 42 7.04 20.69 -8.87
N PRO A 43 6.38 20.17 -7.82
CA PRO A 43 5.81 21.01 -6.78
C PRO A 43 6.89 21.94 -6.19
N PRO A 44 6.52 23.17 -5.80
CA PRO A 44 7.48 24.14 -5.28
C PRO A 44 8.16 23.58 -4.01
N GLN A 45 9.50 23.62 -3.98
CA GLN A 45 10.32 23.10 -2.88
C GLN A 45 9.95 23.69 -1.51
N SER A 46 9.32 24.87 -1.46
CA SER A 46 8.83 25.50 -0.23
C SER A 46 7.88 24.60 0.57
N SER A 47 7.09 23.75 -0.09
CA SER A 47 6.17 22.81 0.56
C SER A 47 6.87 21.60 1.23
N LEU A 48 8.10 21.28 0.84
CA LEU A 48 8.93 20.27 1.51
C LEU A 48 9.57 20.85 2.79
N ASP A 49 10.02 22.11 2.72
CA ASP A 49 10.65 22.81 3.86
C ASP A 49 9.63 23.22 4.95
N GLU A 50 8.36 23.41 4.58
CA GLU A 50 7.25 23.74 5.48
C GLU A 50 6.68 22.51 6.23
N GLY A 51 7.19 21.30 5.97
CA GLY A 51 6.71 20.07 6.61
C GLY A 51 5.31 19.64 6.19
N LEU A 52 4.80 20.14 5.06
CA LEU A 52 3.48 19.79 4.52
C LEU A 52 3.55 18.56 3.60
N LEU A 53 4.68 18.36 2.92
CA LEU A 53 4.93 17.21 2.06
C LEU A 53 6.02 16.31 2.64
N PHE A 54 5.73 15.02 2.74
CA PHE A 54 6.66 13.99 3.18
C PHE A 54 6.97 13.04 2.04
N GLU A 55 8.25 12.91 1.70
CA GLU A 55 8.71 11.92 0.74
C GLU A 55 9.05 10.62 1.46
N ASP A 56 8.44 9.51 1.04
CA ASP A 56 8.98 8.19 1.33
C ASP A 56 10.24 7.99 0.48
N GLN A 57 11.42 8.07 1.11
CA GLN A 57 12.72 7.95 0.45
C GLN A 57 12.88 6.68 -0.40
N GLU A 58 12.13 5.62 -0.07
CA GLU A 58 12.24 4.34 -0.77
C GLU A 58 11.34 4.25 -2.01
N THR A 59 10.16 4.87 -1.99
CA THR A 59 9.20 4.81 -3.12
C THR A 59 9.17 6.09 -3.94
N GLY A 60 9.71 7.19 -3.40
CA GLY A 60 9.59 8.53 -3.96
C GLY A 60 8.15 9.06 -3.94
N THR A 61 7.24 8.43 -3.18
CA THR A 61 5.88 8.92 -3.07
C THR A 61 5.82 10.09 -2.10
N LEU A 62 5.24 11.19 -2.57
CA LEU A 62 4.97 12.38 -1.77
C LEU A 62 3.59 12.25 -1.12
N PHE A 63 3.55 12.45 0.20
CA PHE A 63 2.33 12.50 0.99
C PHE A 63 2.12 13.91 1.51
N GLU A 64 0.92 14.45 1.31
CA GLU A 64 0.51 15.73 1.89
C GLU A 64 -0.12 15.47 3.26
N ALA A 65 0.50 16.00 4.32
CA ALA A 65 -0.09 15.93 5.65
C ALA A 65 -0.95 17.16 5.93
N PRO A 66 -1.99 17.01 6.78
CA PRO A 66 -2.71 18.15 7.31
C PRO A 66 -1.76 19.15 8.00
N PRO A 67 -2.02 20.46 7.91
CA PRO A 67 -1.16 21.48 8.52
C PRO A 67 -1.05 21.25 10.04
N GLY A 68 0.18 21.09 10.53
CA GLY A 68 0.49 20.86 11.95
C GLY A 68 0.63 19.38 12.36
N ALA A 69 0.42 18.43 11.46
CA ALA A 69 0.62 17.01 11.73
C ALA A 69 2.07 16.58 11.47
N ALA A 70 2.77 16.10 12.50
CA ALA A 70 4.07 15.46 12.35
C ALA A 70 3.89 13.95 12.13
N PRO A 71 4.43 13.35 11.07
CA PRO A 71 4.32 11.91 10.86
C PRO A 71 5.19 11.15 11.87
N GLU A 72 4.66 10.05 12.40
CA GLU A 72 5.38 9.12 13.25
C GLU A 72 6.53 8.50 12.47
N ARG A 73 7.72 8.60 13.07
CA ARG A 73 8.92 7.92 12.60
C ARG A 73 9.28 6.84 13.60
N ASP A 74 9.71 5.70 13.09
CA ASP A 74 10.20 4.61 13.93
C ASP A 74 11.58 4.94 14.53
N ARG A 75 12.12 4.02 15.34
CA ARG A 75 13.44 4.20 15.99
C ARG A 75 14.61 4.36 15.01
N ARG A 76 14.40 4.09 13.72
CA ARG A 76 15.40 4.25 12.65
C ARG A 76 15.17 5.53 11.84
N GLY A 77 14.14 6.31 12.17
CA GLY A 77 13.76 7.51 11.42
C GLY A 77 12.91 7.21 10.18
N GLU A 78 12.52 5.95 9.95
CA GLU A 78 11.67 5.53 8.83
C GLU A 78 10.20 5.86 9.14
N LEU A 79 9.40 6.21 8.13
CA LEU A 79 7.98 6.52 8.33
C LEU A 79 7.21 5.28 8.81
N ALA A 80 6.33 5.46 9.79
CA ALA A 80 5.34 4.46 10.17
C ALA A 80 4.07 4.63 9.31
N PHE A 81 3.45 3.51 8.95
CA PHE A 81 2.29 3.52 8.05
C PHE A 81 1.06 2.84 8.66
N ARG A 82 -0.13 3.28 8.29
CA ARG A 82 -1.39 2.59 8.53
C ARG A 82 -1.80 1.84 7.27
N ALA A 83 -2.14 0.56 7.43
CA ALA A 83 -2.69 -0.24 6.33
C ALA A 83 -4.21 -0.03 6.24
N VAL A 84 -4.65 0.84 5.33
CA VAL A 84 -6.09 1.12 5.12
C VAL A 84 -6.67 0.27 4.00
N SER A 85 -5.99 0.25 2.85
CA SER A 85 -6.35 -0.56 1.68
C SER A 85 -5.08 -0.94 0.93
N TRP A 86 -4.98 -0.66 -0.38
CA TRP A 86 -3.78 -0.91 -1.19
C TRP A 86 -2.65 0.09 -0.97
N THR A 87 -3.00 1.31 -0.55
CA THR A 87 -2.05 2.40 -0.35
C THR A 87 -1.81 2.57 1.15
N PRO A 88 -0.58 2.39 1.64
CA PRO A 88 -0.24 2.71 3.02
C PRO A 88 -0.31 4.23 3.22
N TRP A 89 -0.77 4.66 4.40
CA TRP A 89 -0.85 6.08 4.75
C TRP A 89 0.07 6.38 5.94
N PRO A 90 0.92 7.42 5.90
CA PRO A 90 1.72 7.81 7.07
C PRO A 90 0.83 8.08 8.28
N VAL A 91 1.27 7.63 9.46
CA VAL A 91 0.53 7.87 10.72
C VAL A 91 1.09 9.10 11.43
N GLU A 92 0.27 9.79 12.22
CA GLU A 92 0.70 10.91 13.05
C GLU A 92 1.47 10.42 14.28
N GLU A 93 2.36 11.27 14.81
CA GLU A 93 3.04 11.04 16.09
C GLU A 93 1.98 10.79 17.19
N GLU A 94 2.24 9.80 18.06
CA GLU A 94 1.32 9.35 19.13
C GLU A 94 0.07 8.58 18.68
N ALA A 95 -0.03 8.17 17.40
CA ALA A 95 -1.16 7.36 16.95
C ALA A 95 -1.38 6.10 17.82
N GLU A 96 -2.62 5.82 18.18
CA GLU A 96 -2.95 4.61 18.95
C GLU A 96 -2.75 3.35 18.09
N GLY A 97 -2.28 2.26 18.73
CA GLY A 97 -2.18 0.96 18.10
C GLY A 97 -0.87 0.22 18.36
N GLU A 98 -0.80 -1.00 17.86
CA GLU A 98 0.37 -1.86 17.97
C GLU A 98 1.24 -1.74 16.71
N ARG A 99 2.55 -1.58 16.90
CA ARG A 99 3.53 -1.39 15.82
C ARG A 99 4.08 -2.75 15.39
N LEU A 100 3.85 -3.11 14.13
CA LEU A 100 4.31 -4.36 13.52
C LEU A 100 5.26 -4.08 12.36
N ARG A 101 6.40 -4.76 12.33
CA ARG A 101 7.34 -4.68 11.19
C ARG A 101 7.05 -5.78 10.19
N LEU A 102 6.63 -5.39 8.99
CA LEU A 102 6.22 -6.29 7.92
C LEU A 102 7.16 -6.14 6.72
N GLU A 103 7.44 -7.25 6.05
CA GLU A 103 8.29 -7.29 4.86
C GLU A 103 7.47 -6.95 3.61
N VAL A 104 7.82 -5.84 2.96
CA VAL A 104 7.20 -5.31 1.74
C VAL A 104 8.25 -4.76 0.79
N GLY A 105 7.87 -4.50 -0.45
CA GLY A 105 8.79 -3.98 -1.47
C GLY A 105 8.79 -4.84 -2.74
N THR A 106 9.78 -4.65 -3.59
CA THR A 106 9.85 -5.39 -4.86
C THR A 106 10.06 -6.88 -4.56
N VAL A 107 9.42 -7.77 -5.33
CA VAL A 107 9.61 -9.22 -5.17
C VAL A 107 11.12 -9.54 -5.28
N ARG A 108 11.66 -10.29 -4.30
CA ARG A 108 13.10 -10.58 -4.05
C ARG A 108 13.95 -9.46 -3.42
N GLN A 109 13.39 -8.28 -3.22
CA GLN A 109 14.02 -7.13 -2.56
C GLN A 109 13.05 -6.57 -1.51
N LEU A 110 12.78 -7.39 -0.49
CA LEU A 110 11.86 -7.02 0.59
C LEU A 110 12.59 -6.23 1.67
N GLN A 111 11.90 -5.25 2.23
CA GLN A 111 12.34 -4.38 3.30
C GLN A 111 11.32 -4.40 4.43
N LYS A 112 11.80 -4.27 5.66
CA LYS A 112 10.96 -4.31 6.86
C LYS A 112 10.44 -2.91 7.18
N ARG A 113 9.19 -2.64 6.82
CA ARG A 113 8.51 -1.38 7.15
C ARG A 113 7.63 -1.50 8.38
N THR A 114 7.49 -0.40 9.11
CA THR A 114 6.68 -0.34 10.34
C THR A 114 5.24 0.04 9.99
N PHE A 115 4.30 -0.80 10.43
CA PHE A 115 2.87 -0.61 10.27
C PHE A 115 2.18 -0.50 11.64
N VAL A 116 1.26 0.44 11.78
CA VAL A 116 0.48 0.66 13.00
C VAL A 116 -0.94 0.13 12.81
N PHE A 117 -1.36 -0.73 13.73
CA PHE A 117 -2.69 -1.34 13.74
C PHE A 117 -3.42 -1.03 15.03
N GLU A 118 -4.54 -0.32 14.93
CA GLU A 118 -5.49 -0.12 16.03
C GLU A 118 -6.17 -1.46 16.36
N LYS A 119 -6.40 -1.78 17.64
CA LYS A 119 -7.13 -3.00 18.03
C LYS A 119 -8.64 -2.77 17.95
N VAL A 120 -9.37 -3.65 17.27
CA VAL A 120 -10.79 -3.44 17.00
C VAL A 120 -11.66 -4.53 17.66
N LEU A 121 -11.07 -5.52 18.30
CA LEU A 121 -11.79 -6.45 19.16
C LEU A 121 -11.87 -5.92 20.60
N PRO A 122 -12.96 -6.26 21.34
CA PRO A 122 -13.04 -5.93 22.76
C PRO A 122 -11.84 -6.47 23.53
N GLN A 123 -11.22 -5.62 24.33
CA GLN A 123 -10.06 -5.98 25.13
C GLN A 123 -10.43 -7.04 26.19
N PRO A 124 -9.51 -7.99 26.50
CA PRO A 124 -8.15 -8.10 25.99
C PRO A 124 -8.09 -8.75 24.59
N SER A 125 -7.31 -8.16 23.67
CA SER A 125 -7.00 -8.72 22.35
C SER A 125 -5.52 -8.53 22.00
N GLN A 126 -5.01 -9.36 21.11
CA GLN A 126 -3.63 -9.31 20.62
C GLN A 126 -3.58 -9.45 19.10
N LEU A 127 -2.57 -8.83 18.48
CA LEU A 127 -2.27 -9.08 17.07
C LEU A 127 -1.38 -10.32 16.94
N VAL A 128 -1.65 -11.09 15.90
CA VAL A 128 -0.97 -12.33 15.55
C VAL A 128 -0.48 -12.16 14.13
N VAL A 129 0.85 -12.15 13.96
CA VAL A 129 1.48 -12.11 12.64
C VAL A 129 1.84 -13.54 12.26
N CYS A 130 1.25 -14.04 11.18
CA CYS A 130 1.56 -15.36 10.66
C CYS A 130 1.99 -15.28 9.19
N THR A 131 3.04 -16.00 8.85
CA THR A 131 3.57 -16.06 7.48
C THR A 131 3.38 -17.48 6.95
N LEU A 132 2.67 -17.61 5.83
CA LEU A 132 2.26 -18.89 5.25
C LEU A 132 2.56 -18.93 3.76
N GLU A 133 2.91 -20.10 3.27
CA GLU A 133 3.10 -20.33 1.83
C GLU A 133 1.76 -20.36 1.09
N ARG A 134 1.81 -20.13 -0.22
CA ARG A 134 0.66 -20.31 -1.12
C ARG A 134 0.63 -21.76 -1.61
N PRO A 135 -0.53 -22.43 -1.68
CA PRO A 135 -1.86 -21.96 -1.26
C PRO A 135 -1.98 -21.84 0.27
N LEU A 136 -2.65 -20.78 0.75
CA LEU A 136 -2.71 -20.45 2.18
C LEU A 136 -3.26 -21.58 3.06
N GLY A 137 -4.21 -22.36 2.54
CA GLY A 137 -4.87 -23.42 3.31
C GLY A 137 -5.77 -22.90 4.44
N ILE A 138 -6.13 -21.62 4.44
CA ILE A 138 -7.10 -21.01 5.36
C ILE A 138 -8.41 -20.74 4.61
N VAL A 139 -9.53 -21.11 5.24
CA VAL A 139 -10.87 -20.77 4.81
C VAL A 139 -11.32 -19.53 5.59
N PHE A 140 -11.46 -18.41 4.88
CA PHE A 140 -11.99 -17.17 5.43
C PHE A 140 -13.47 -17.03 5.12
N GLU A 141 -14.22 -16.43 6.05
CA GLU A 141 -15.64 -16.09 5.91
C GLU A 141 -15.87 -14.63 6.30
N GLU A 142 -16.91 -14.01 5.74
CA GLU A 142 -17.38 -12.70 6.18
C GLU A 142 -18.32 -12.84 7.38
N ASP A 143 -17.94 -12.31 8.53
CA ASP A 143 -18.87 -12.06 9.63
C ASP A 143 -19.78 -10.89 9.24
N ALA A 144 -20.95 -11.19 8.67
CA ALA A 144 -21.91 -10.20 8.20
C ALA A 144 -22.39 -9.22 9.29
N ARG A 145 -22.35 -9.61 10.57
CA ARG A 145 -22.76 -8.73 11.69
C ARG A 145 -21.71 -7.66 11.95
N ARG A 146 -20.44 -8.03 11.86
CA ARG A 146 -19.31 -7.13 12.15
C ARG A 146 -18.67 -6.54 10.90
N LYS A 147 -19.05 -7.02 9.72
CA LYS A 147 -18.48 -6.70 8.41
C LYS A 147 -16.97 -6.90 8.39
N ARG A 148 -16.51 -8.07 8.84
CA ARG A 148 -15.08 -8.40 8.95
C ARG A 148 -14.81 -9.79 8.40
N ALA A 149 -13.62 -9.97 7.84
CA ALA A 149 -13.14 -11.29 7.46
C ALA A 149 -12.61 -12.03 8.69
N VAL A 150 -13.09 -13.25 8.89
CA VAL A 150 -12.69 -14.12 10.02
C VAL A 150 -12.17 -15.46 9.49
N VAL A 151 -11.25 -16.06 10.23
CA VAL A 151 -10.77 -17.42 9.98
C VAL A 151 -11.88 -18.40 10.38
N ALA A 152 -12.57 -18.97 9.41
CA ALA A 152 -13.64 -19.93 9.65
C ALA A 152 -13.09 -21.34 9.86
N ASP A 153 -12.22 -21.79 8.96
CA ASP A 153 -11.64 -23.13 9.02
C ASP A 153 -10.29 -23.21 8.28
N PHE A 154 -9.70 -24.41 8.25
CA PHE A 154 -8.47 -24.75 7.54
C PHE A 154 -8.74 -25.86 6.53
N ALA A 155 -8.05 -25.81 5.39
CA ALA A 155 -8.10 -26.87 4.40
C ALA A 155 -7.44 -28.15 4.97
N PRO A 156 -8.12 -29.32 4.90
CA PRO A 156 -7.61 -30.56 5.47
C PRO A 156 -6.32 -30.98 4.78
N GLY A 157 -5.30 -31.32 5.57
CA GLY A 157 -3.96 -31.67 5.09
C GLY A 157 -3.10 -30.48 4.64
N GLY A 158 -3.66 -29.27 4.63
CA GLY A 158 -2.96 -28.06 4.21
C GLY A 158 -1.91 -27.57 5.21
N HIS A 159 -0.98 -26.72 4.74
CA HIS A 159 0.10 -26.21 5.58
C HIS A 159 -0.41 -25.43 6.79
N ALA A 160 -1.43 -24.57 6.62
CA ALA A 160 -2.02 -23.84 7.74
C ALA A 160 -2.59 -24.78 8.82
N GLU A 161 -3.28 -25.86 8.43
CA GLU A 161 -3.80 -26.84 9.38
C GLU A 161 -2.66 -27.51 10.17
N GLN A 162 -1.56 -27.86 9.49
CA GLN A 162 -0.38 -28.45 10.13
C GLN A 162 0.29 -27.48 11.11
N VAL A 163 0.43 -26.20 10.73
CA VAL A 163 0.97 -25.15 11.61
C VAL A 163 0.09 -24.96 12.84
N THR A 164 -1.24 -24.96 12.69
CA THR A 164 -2.19 -24.87 13.79
C THR A 164 -2.12 -26.10 14.71
N LYS A 165 -2.07 -27.32 14.16
CA LYS A 165 -1.89 -28.56 14.95
C LYS A 165 -0.57 -28.55 15.73
N ARG A 166 0.52 -28.11 15.10
CA ARG A 166 1.83 -27.97 15.76
C ARG A 166 1.81 -26.92 16.86
N ALA A 167 1.12 -25.80 16.63
CA ALA A 167 0.95 -24.74 17.61
C ALA A 167 0.10 -25.16 18.81
N ALA A 168 -0.88 -26.05 18.62
CA ALA A 168 -1.64 -26.64 19.72
C ALA A 168 -0.76 -27.46 20.68
N LEU A 169 0.34 -28.05 20.17
CA LEU A 169 1.32 -28.79 20.97
C LEU A 169 2.41 -27.90 21.57
N ASN A 170 2.69 -26.74 20.95
CA ASN A 170 3.74 -25.82 21.37
C ASN A 170 3.21 -24.38 21.53
N PRO A 171 2.98 -23.92 22.78
CA PRO A 171 2.46 -22.59 23.07
C PRO A 171 3.29 -21.44 22.48
N ALA A 172 4.61 -21.61 22.31
CA ALA A 172 5.45 -20.57 21.71
C ALA A 172 5.09 -20.32 20.23
N LEU A 173 4.62 -21.34 19.52
CA LEU A 173 4.17 -21.24 18.13
C LEU A 173 2.71 -20.77 18.03
N ALA A 174 1.93 -20.81 19.11
CA ALA A 174 0.56 -20.33 19.12
C ALA A 174 0.45 -18.81 18.93
N ALA A 175 1.50 -18.07 19.30
CA ALA A 175 1.58 -16.63 19.11
C ALA A 175 1.74 -16.20 17.64
N SER A 176 2.18 -17.11 16.76
CA SER A 176 2.43 -16.85 15.32
C SER A 176 1.63 -17.77 14.38
N SER A 177 0.67 -18.51 14.92
CA SER A 177 -0.17 -19.45 14.17
C SER A 177 -1.60 -18.94 14.09
N PRO A 178 -2.28 -19.04 12.93
CA PRO A 178 -3.69 -18.69 12.82
C PRO A 178 -4.58 -19.66 13.61
N LEU A 179 -5.63 -19.13 14.22
CA LEU A 179 -6.69 -19.91 14.88
C LEU A 179 -8.07 -19.57 14.32
N ARG A 180 -9.00 -20.52 14.44
CA ARG A 180 -10.41 -20.29 14.10
C ARG A 180 -10.97 -19.15 14.96
N GLY A 181 -11.71 -18.23 14.34
CA GLY A 181 -12.26 -17.04 14.96
C GLY A 181 -11.31 -15.84 15.02
N ASP A 182 -10.06 -15.98 14.60
CA ASP A 182 -9.17 -14.83 14.42
C ASP A 182 -9.71 -13.91 13.31
N VAL A 183 -9.57 -12.60 13.50
CA VAL A 183 -10.09 -11.59 12.57
C VAL A 183 -8.95 -11.08 11.69
N LEU A 184 -9.12 -11.12 10.37
CA LEU A 184 -8.13 -10.60 9.43
C LEU A 184 -8.10 -9.08 9.47
N ARG A 185 -6.95 -8.51 9.82
CA ARG A 185 -6.69 -7.06 9.87
C ARG A 185 -5.93 -6.58 8.64
N ALA A 186 -4.97 -7.36 8.18
CA ALA A 186 -4.26 -7.10 6.92
C ALA A 186 -3.63 -8.37 6.34
N CYS A 187 -3.28 -8.32 5.07
CA CYS A 187 -2.49 -9.35 4.41
C CYS A 187 -1.48 -8.73 3.44
N THR A 188 -0.35 -9.40 3.21
CA THR A 188 0.53 -9.02 2.10
C THR A 188 -0.05 -9.51 0.78
N ALA A 189 -0.05 -8.65 -0.22
CA ALA A 189 -0.58 -8.93 -1.55
C ALA A 189 0.36 -8.37 -2.62
N THR A 190 0.47 -9.06 -3.75
CA THR A 190 1.32 -8.60 -4.85
C THR A 190 0.58 -7.57 -5.68
N ASN A 191 1.13 -6.37 -5.84
CA ASN A 191 0.68 -5.37 -6.79
C ASN A 191 1.66 -5.27 -7.97
N ILE A 192 1.17 -4.81 -9.12
CA ILE A 192 2.00 -4.55 -10.29
C ILE A 192 2.13 -3.04 -10.41
N VAL A 193 3.34 -2.53 -10.23
CA VAL A 193 3.63 -1.10 -10.31
C VAL A 193 4.25 -0.78 -11.67
N TYR A 194 3.61 0.13 -12.39
CA TYR A 194 4.10 0.69 -13.64
C TYR A 194 4.85 1.99 -13.30
N GLN A 195 6.16 2.03 -13.55
CA GLN A 195 6.94 3.25 -13.30
C GLN A 195 6.62 4.30 -14.38
N PRO A 196 6.33 5.57 -14.03
CA PRO A 196 5.98 6.60 -15.01
C PRO A 196 7.05 6.82 -16.09
N ALA A 197 8.33 6.68 -15.72
CA ALA A 197 9.45 6.77 -16.65
C ALA A 197 9.41 5.70 -17.76
N ALA A 198 8.76 4.56 -17.51
CA ALA A 198 8.59 3.48 -18.48
C ALA A 198 7.68 3.87 -19.66
N LEU A 199 6.80 4.85 -19.46
CA LEU A 199 5.84 5.32 -20.46
C LEU A 199 6.41 6.41 -21.38
N ALA A 200 7.48 7.09 -20.95
CA ALA A 200 7.96 8.29 -21.63
C ALA A 200 9.16 8.01 -22.58
N PHE A 201 10.16 7.20 -22.19
CA PHE A 201 11.41 7.11 -22.97
C PHE A 201 12.14 5.74 -22.98
N GLY A 202 11.52 4.67 -22.46
CA GLY A 202 12.11 3.33 -22.54
C GLY A 202 11.27 2.30 -21.78
N ALA A 203 10.96 1.18 -22.42
CA ALA A 203 10.09 0.14 -21.87
C ALA A 203 10.74 -0.56 -20.65
N GLN A 204 10.59 0.00 -19.46
CA GLN A 204 10.88 -0.74 -18.23
C GLN A 204 9.73 -1.70 -17.94
N LEU A 205 10.07 -2.98 -17.78
CA LEU A 205 9.11 -4.02 -17.45
C LEU A 205 8.42 -3.68 -16.12
N PRO A 206 7.09 -3.92 -16.01
CA PRO A 206 6.36 -3.70 -14.78
C PRO A 206 6.97 -4.53 -13.65
N LYS A 207 7.14 -3.90 -12.48
CA LYS A 207 7.69 -4.57 -11.31
C LYS A 207 6.56 -5.10 -10.43
N ARG A 208 6.74 -6.31 -9.93
CA ARG A 208 5.85 -6.92 -8.93
C ARG A 208 6.33 -6.46 -7.56
N THR A 209 5.43 -5.86 -6.79
CA THR A 209 5.72 -5.29 -5.48
C THR A 209 4.76 -5.90 -4.46
N ILE A 210 5.29 -6.44 -3.37
CA ILE A 210 4.51 -6.91 -2.23
C ILE A 210 4.14 -5.68 -1.40
N VAL A 211 2.85 -5.48 -1.17
CA VAL A 211 2.29 -4.40 -0.36
C VAL A 211 1.43 -4.98 0.77
N VAL A 212 1.25 -4.24 1.87
CA VAL A 212 0.28 -4.61 2.91
C VAL A 212 -1.09 -4.07 2.50
N TYR A 213 -2.05 -4.97 2.32
CA TYR A 213 -3.45 -4.64 2.13
C TYR A 213 -4.17 -4.61 3.48
N GLY A 214 -4.70 -3.44 3.87
CA GLY A 214 -5.58 -3.30 5.03
C GLY A 214 -6.96 -3.91 4.76
N ALA A 215 -7.43 -4.79 5.64
CA ALA A 215 -8.74 -5.43 5.52
C ALA A 215 -9.85 -4.69 6.30
N ASP A 216 -9.49 -3.74 7.17
CA ASP A 216 -10.43 -3.03 8.03
C ASP A 216 -11.34 -2.10 7.24
N GLY A 217 -12.65 -2.21 7.49
CA GLY A 217 -13.67 -1.42 6.80
C GLY A 217 -13.83 -1.72 5.31
N GLN A 218 -13.10 -2.71 4.79
CA GLN A 218 -13.17 -3.11 3.38
C GLN A 218 -14.29 -4.11 3.13
N THR A 219 -14.82 -4.13 1.90
CA THR A 219 -15.84 -5.10 1.52
C THR A 219 -15.23 -6.49 1.32
N TRP A 220 -15.99 -7.54 1.64
CA TRP A 220 -15.51 -8.92 1.48
C TRP A 220 -14.96 -9.24 0.07
N PRO A 221 -15.58 -8.80 -1.05
CA PRO A 221 -15.01 -9.02 -2.38
C PRO A 221 -13.61 -8.42 -2.56
N GLN A 222 -13.32 -7.25 -1.97
CA GLN A 222 -12.01 -6.62 -2.05
C GLN A 222 -10.97 -7.38 -1.21
N VAL A 223 -11.34 -7.81 0.00
CA VAL A 223 -10.50 -8.64 0.87
C VAL A 223 -10.18 -9.97 0.19
N ALA A 224 -11.19 -10.64 -0.38
CA ALA A 224 -11.02 -11.88 -1.13
C ALA A 224 -10.14 -11.68 -2.37
N ALA A 225 -10.30 -10.58 -3.09
CA ALA A 225 -9.44 -10.23 -4.23
C ALA A 225 -7.99 -10.04 -3.78
N ALA A 226 -7.75 -9.35 -2.66
CA ALA A 226 -6.40 -9.14 -2.12
C ALA A 226 -5.73 -10.46 -1.71
N LEU A 227 -6.44 -11.35 -1.01
CA LEU A 227 -5.93 -12.67 -0.62
C LEU A 227 -5.55 -13.54 -1.83
N ARG A 228 -6.36 -13.48 -2.90
CA ARG A 228 -6.10 -14.20 -4.17
C ARG A 228 -4.97 -13.56 -4.98
N LYS A 229 -4.64 -12.28 -4.74
CA LYS A 229 -3.66 -11.56 -5.52
C LYS A 229 -2.24 -11.98 -5.15
N GLY A 230 -1.57 -12.62 -6.09
CA GLY A 230 -0.18 -13.07 -5.97
C GLY A 230 0.02 -14.45 -6.56
N LEU A 231 1.26 -14.78 -6.90
CA LEU A 231 1.68 -16.09 -7.38
C LEU A 231 2.49 -16.81 -6.31
N VAL A 232 2.57 -18.13 -6.40
CA VAL A 232 3.45 -18.95 -5.53
C VAL A 232 4.90 -18.47 -5.64
N ALA A 233 5.33 -18.06 -6.84
CA ALA A 233 6.67 -17.54 -7.10
C ALA A 233 6.98 -16.18 -6.43
N ASP A 234 5.97 -15.46 -5.93
CA ASP A 234 6.19 -14.20 -5.19
C ASP A 234 6.69 -14.45 -3.76
N GLY A 235 6.57 -15.69 -3.26
CA GLY A 235 6.95 -16.06 -1.91
C GLY A 235 5.75 -16.18 -0.95
N PRO A 236 6.03 -16.26 0.36
CA PRO A 236 4.99 -16.44 1.36
C PRO A 236 4.17 -15.17 1.58
N VAL A 237 2.97 -15.37 2.12
CA VAL A 237 2.04 -14.32 2.49
C VAL A 237 2.08 -14.12 3.99
N THR A 238 2.19 -12.87 4.42
CA THR A 238 2.10 -12.50 5.82
C THR A 238 0.70 -11.96 6.09
N LEU A 239 0.02 -12.56 7.06
CA LEU A 239 -1.29 -12.16 7.54
C LEU A 239 -1.12 -11.50 8.90
N VAL A 240 -1.83 -10.40 9.10
CA VAL A 240 -2.02 -9.76 10.40
C VAL A 240 -3.43 -10.10 10.85
N LEU A 241 -3.52 -10.90 11.90
CA LEU A 241 -4.76 -11.35 12.50
C LEU A 241 -4.93 -10.71 13.88
N GLU A 242 -6.17 -10.49 14.32
CA GLU A 242 -6.48 -10.08 15.69
C GLU A 242 -7.22 -11.20 16.41
N ARG A 243 -6.71 -11.55 17.58
CA ARG A 243 -7.24 -12.62 18.43
C ARG A 243 -7.75 -12.04 19.74
N ARG A 244 -8.96 -12.44 20.14
CA ARG A 244 -9.47 -12.17 21.48
C ARG A 244 -8.78 -13.08 22.50
N LEU A 245 -8.25 -12.50 23.56
CA LEU A 245 -7.73 -13.26 24.69
C LEU A 245 -8.88 -13.63 25.61
N GLN A 246 -8.93 -14.89 26.05
CA GLN A 246 -9.91 -15.28 27.06
C GLN A 246 -9.47 -14.68 28.41
N PRO A 247 -10.39 -14.10 29.20
CA PRO A 247 -10.08 -13.67 30.56
C PRO A 247 -9.71 -14.92 31.37
N GLY A 248 -8.41 -15.16 31.55
CA GLY A 248 -7.85 -16.36 32.18
C GLY A 248 -6.65 -16.97 31.46
N SER A 249 -6.43 -16.65 30.18
CA SER A 249 -5.21 -17.04 29.45
C SER A 249 -4.13 -15.96 29.58
N SER A 250 -3.61 -15.76 30.80
CA SER A 250 -2.41 -14.94 31.02
C SER A 250 -1.18 -15.71 30.51
N GLY A 251 -1.00 -15.74 29.18
CA GLY A 251 0.20 -16.21 28.52
C GLY A 251 1.24 -15.10 28.46
N SER A 252 2.16 -15.13 29.42
CA SER A 252 3.43 -14.39 29.37
C SER A 252 4.18 -14.69 28.06
N GLY A 253 4.48 -13.66 27.27
CA GLY A 253 5.34 -13.69 26.09
C GLY A 253 4.96 -12.54 25.14
N VAL A 254 5.78 -11.54 24.82
CA VAL A 254 7.23 -11.39 24.85
C VAL A 254 7.53 -9.92 25.12
N ALA A 255 8.03 -9.61 26.32
CA ALA A 255 8.76 -8.37 26.60
C ALA A 255 10.20 -8.79 26.97
N ALA A 256 10.95 -9.27 25.97
CA ALA A 256 12.36 -9.62 26.13
C ALA A 256 13.14 -9.27 24.86
N ALA A 257 13.45 -7.98 24.71
CA ALA A 257 14.60 -7.49 23.94
C ALA A 257 14.80 -5.98 24.20
N ALA A 258 15.15 -5.60 25.43
CA ALA A 258 15.77 -4.29 25.72
C ALA A 258 16.40 -4.23 27.12
N ARG A 259 17.22 -5.21 27.51
CA ARG A 259 18.20 -5.05 28.61
C ARG A 259 19.42 -5.92 28.34
N GLY A 260 20.58 -5.28 28.14
CA GLY A 260 21.89 -5.92 28.29
C GLY A 260 22.97 -5.38 27.35
N GLY A 261 23.98 -4.71 27.93
CA GLY A 261 25.27 -4.36 27.33
C GLY A 261 25.56 -2.87 27.47
N ALA A 262 25.94 -2.39 28.66
CA ALA A 262 27.31 -2.36 29.19
C ALA A 262 28.16 -1.25 28.53
#